data_AF-A0A0B5KFX0-F1
#
_entry.id   AF-A0A0B5KFX0-F1
#
_cell.length_a   1.000
_cell.length_b   1.000
_cell.length_c   1.000
_cell.angle_alpha   90.00
_cell.angle_beta   90.00
_cell.angle_gamma   90.00
#
_symmetry.space_group_name_H-M   'P 1'
#
loop_
_entity.id
_entity.type
_entity.pdbx_description
1 polymer ?
#
loop_
_entity_poly.entity_id
_entity_poly.type
_entity_poly.pdbx_seq_one_letter_code
_entity_poly.pdbx_strand_id
1 'polypeptide(L)'
;VGGSDLQALKTFIAEGNKRLDAVNSIVSNASCIVTDAVSGMICENPGLISPGGNCYTNRRMAACLRDGEIILRYVSYALLAGDPSVLEDRCLNGLKETYIALGVPTNSSVRAVSIMKAAAVAFISNTASQRKMDTTSGDCSALSSEIASYF
;
A
#
# COMPACT_ATOMS: atom_id res chain seq x y z
N VAL A 1 -10.81 28.94 -8.86
CA VAL A 1 -9.96 28.93 -7.65
C VAL A 1 -10.36 30.11 -6.78
N GLY A 2 -11.20 29.86 -5.77
CA GLY A 2 -11.60 30.84 -4.76
C GLY A 2 -10.61 30.91 -3.59
N GLY A 3 -10.91 31.73 -2.58
CA GLY A 3 -10.05 31.89 -1.40
C GLY A 3 -9.88 30.61 -0.56
N SER A 4 -10.92 29.77 -0.49
CA SER A 4 -10.90 28.46 0.15
C SER A 4 -9.97 27.47 -0.57
N ASP A 5 -10.05 27.41 -1.90
CA ASP A 5 -9.24 26.51 -2.72
C ASP A 5 -7.75 26.85 -2.60
N LEU A 6 -7.45 28.16 -2.56
CA LEU A 6 -6.08 28.63 -2.38
C LEU A 6 -5.55 28.30 -0.98
N GLN A 7 -6.38 28.34 0.05
CA GLN A 7 -5.98 27.97 1.41
C GLN A 7 -5.68 26.47 1.52
N ALA A 8 -6.50 25.61 0.91
CA ALA A 8 -6.24 24.17 0.84
C ALA A 8 -4.93 23.87 0.12
N LEU A 9 -4.67 24.54 -1.01
CA LEU A 9 -3.41 24.41 -1.75
C LEU A 9 -2.20 24.84 -0.92
N LYS A 10 -2.30 25.94 -0.16
CA LYS A 10 -1.23 26.38 0.75
C LYS A 10 -0.93 25.33 1.81
N THR A 11 -1.95 24.74 2.42
CA THR A 11 -1.76 23.66 3.40
C THR A 11 -1.08 22.45 2.77
N PHE A 12 -1.52 22.02 1.58
CA PHE A 12 -0.91 20.91 0.86
C PHE A 12 0.59 21.14 0.59
N ILE A 13 0.96 22.35 0.16
CA ILE A 13 2.37 22.72 -0.09
C ILE A 13 3.16 22.76 1.23
N ALA A 14 2.58 23.29 2.31
CA ALA A 14 3.22 23.35 3.62
C ALA A 14 3.52 21.94 4.18
N GLU A 15 2.67 20.97 3.90
CA GLU A 15 2.88 19.55 4.26
C GLU A 15 3.74 18.77 3.25
N GLY A 16 4.15 19.40 2.14
CA GLY A 16 4.85 18.73 1.03
C GLY A 16 6.12 17.98 1.46
N ASN A 17 6.93 18.56 2.35
CA ASN A 17 8.14 17.88 2.85
C ASN A 17 7.80 16.60 3.63
N LYS A 18 6.79 16.66 4.52
CA LYS A 18 6.33 15.49 5.27
C LYS A 18 5.73 14.42 4.35
N ARG A 19 5.02 14.85 3.30
CA ARG A 19 4.46 13.94 2.28
C ARG A 19 5.57 13.20 1.54
N LEU A 20 6.65 13.89 1.15
CA LEU A 20 7.80 13.24 0.53
C LEU A 20 8.51 12.27 1.49
N ASP A 21 8.69 12.64 2.76
CA ASP A 21 9.24 11.75 3.79
C ASP A 21 8.36 10.50 3.97
N ALA A 22 7.04 10.67 4.01
CA ALA A 22 6.07 9.57 4.12
C ALA A 22 6.08 8.64 2.90
N VAL A 23 6.12 9.19 1.69
CA VAL A 23 6.25 8.38 0.46
C VAL A 23 7.57 7.63 0.45
N ASN A 24 8.67 8.31 0.81
CA ASN A 24 10.00 7.67 0.88
C ASN A 24 10.02 6.54 1.91
N SER A 25 9.31 6.67 3.03
CA SER A 25 9.28 5.62 4.04
C SER A 25 8.59 4.35 3.61
N ILE A 26 7.65 4.43 2.68
CA ILE A 26 7.02 3.27 2.05
C ILE A 26 7.92 2.71 0.95
N VAL A 27 8.34 3.55 0.00
CA VAL A 27 9.05 3.10 -1.20
C VAL A 27 10.41 2.49 -0.85
N SER A 28 11.15 3.07 0.10
CA SER A 28 12.43 2.52 0.58
C SER A 28 12.29 1.20 1.36
N ASN A 29 11.05 0.81 1.71
CA ASN A 29 10.71 -0.42 2.44
C ASN A 29 9.76 -1.34 1.67
N ALA A 30 9.48 -1.06 0.40
CA ALA A 30 8.44 -1.75 -0.37
C ALA A 30 8.66 -3.27 -0.43
N SER A 31 9.89 -3.72 -0.63
CA SER A 31 10.22 -5.15 -0.68
C SER A 31 9.88 -5.85 0.64
N CYS A 32 10.17 -5.22 1.78
CA CYS A 32 9.84 -5.75 3.11
C CYS A 32 8.33 -5.77 3.33
N ILE A 33 7.63 -4.67 3.01
CA ILE A 33 6.16 -4.56 3.18
C ILE A 33 5.45 -5.67 2.40
N VAL A 34 5.80 -5.86 1.13
CA VAL A 34 5.16 -6.85 0.26
C VAL A 34 5.48 -8.28 0.71
N THR A 35 6.75 -8.56 1.04
CA THR A 35 7.15 -9.91 1.44
C THR A 35 6.57 -10.31 2.80
N ASP A 36 6.50 -9.39 3.77
CA ASP A 36 5.86 -9.61 5.06
C ASP A 36 4.35 -9.83 4.91
N ALA A 37 3.68 -9.01 4.08
CA ALA A 37 2.25 -9.16 3.83
C ALA A 37 1.88 -10.50 3.17
N VAL A 38 2.61 -10.91 2.13
CA VAL A 38 2.36 -12.19 1.45
C VAL A 38 2.73 -13.37 2.36
N SER A 39 3.82 -13.26 3.12
CA SER A 39 4.21 -14.30 4.09
C SER A 39 3.18 -14.44 5.22
N GLY A 40 2.70 -13.33 5.77
CA GLY A 40 1.66 -13.30 6.80
C GLY A 40 0.34 -13.89 6.29
N MET A 41 -0.09 -13.52 5.08
CA MET A 41 -1.26 -14.11 4.41
C MET A 41 -1.15 -15.64 4.30
N ILE A 42 0.02 -16.18 3.93
CA ILE A 42 0.26 -17.62 3.82
C ILE A 42 0.37 -18.28 5.19
N CYS A 43 0.97 -17.61 6.18
CA CYS A 43 1.08 -18.12 7.54
C CYS A 43 -0.31 -18.32 8.18
N GLU A 44 -1.23 -17.39 7.92
CA GLU A 44 -2.62 -17.47 8.38
C GLU A 44 -3.47 -18.45 7.56
N ASN A 45 -3.11 -18.70 6.29
CA ASN A 45 -3.77 -19.69 5.44
C ASN A 45 -2.76 -20.53 4.62
N PRO A 46 -2.19 -21.59 5.21
CA PRO A 46 -1.18 -22.41 4.56
C PRO A 46 -1.67 -23.15 3.30
N GLY A 47 -2.99 -23.31 3.14
CA GLY A 47 -3.60 -23.93 1.96
C GLY A 47 -3.28 -23.20 0.65
N LEU A 48 -2.87 -21.93 0.71
CA LEU A 48 -2.49 -21.14 -0.46
C LEU A 48 -1.28 -21.70 -1.22
N ILE A 49 -0.37 -22.40 -0.54
CA ILE A 49 0.86 -22.97 -1.12
C ILE A 49 0.79 -24.49 -1.30
N SER A 50 -0.26 -25.14 -0.83
CA SER A 50 -0.52 -26.56 -1.10
C SER A 50 -0.80 -26.81 -2.58
N PRO A 51 -0.62 -28.04 -3.10
CA PRO A 51 -1.05 -28.38 -4.46
C PRO A 51 -2.50 -27.97 -4.73
N GLY A 52 -2.71 -27.18 -5.78
CA GLY A 52 -4.02 -26.59 -6.11
C GLY A 52 -4.27 -25.18 -5.52
N GLY A 53 -3.47 -24.75 -4.55
CA GLY A 53 -3.52 -23.40 -3.98
C GLY A 53 -3.11 -22.31 -4.98
N ASN A 54 -3.61 -21.09 -4.75
CA ASN A 54 -3.40 -19.98 -5.70
C ASN A 54 -1.96 -19.44 -5.69
N CYS A 55 -1.21 -19.61 -4.60
CA CYS A 55 0.21 -19.31 -4.54
C CYS A 55 1.10 -20.52 -4.90
N TYR A 56 0.52 -21.70 -5.15
CA TYR A 56 1.24 -22.88 -5.63
C TYR A 56 1.59 -22.79 -7.12
N THR A 57 2.75 -22.22 -7.34
CA THR A 57 4.06 -22.75 -7.81
C THR A 57 4.97 -21.51 -7.83
N ASN A 58 6.27 -21.62 -8.13
CA ASN A 58 7.13 -20.43 -8.23
C ASN A 58 6.55 -19.33 -9.15
N ARG A 59 5.91 -19.74 -10.26
CA ARG A 59 5.26 -18.81 -11.20
C ARG A 59 4.09 -18.05 -10.56
N ARG A 60 3.23 -18.74 -9.79
CA ARG A 60 2.07 -18.10 -9.17
C ARG A 60 2.46 -17.28 -7.95
N MET A 61 3.43 -17.75 -7.16
CA MET A 61 4.01 -16.98 -6.07
C MET A 61 4.62 -15.67 -6.58
N ALA A 62 5.40 -15.73 -7.67
CA ALA A 62 5.99 -14.55 -8.29
C ALA A 62 4.90 -13.56 -8.79
N ALA A 63 3.79 -14.08 -9.34
CA ALA A 63 2.67 -13.23 -9.73
C ALA A 63 2.01 -12.56 -8.51
N CYS A 64 1.79 -13.29 -7.41
CA CYS A 64 1.23 -12.74 -6.17
C CYS A 64 2.12 -11.64 -5.56
N LEU A 65 3.44 -11.87 -5.49
CA LEU A 65 4.41 -10.85 -5.02
C LEU A 65 4.40 -9.61 -5.92
N ARG A 66 4.40 -9.81 -7.24
CA ARG A 66 4.33 -8.71 -8.21
C ARG A 66 3.05 -7.91 -8.06
N ASP A 67 1.90 -8.57 -7.90
CA ASP A 67 0.61 -7.89 -7.76
C ASP A 67 0.57 -7.09 -6.44
N GLY A 68 1.15 -7.62 -5.35
CA GLY A 68 1.34 -6.87 -4.11
C GLY A 68 2.19 -5.61 -4.29
N GLU A 69 3.30 -5.71 -5.01
CA GLU A 69 4.15 -4.55 -5.34
C GLU A 69 3.44 -3.53 -6.23
N ILE A 70 2.65 -3.98 -7.21
CA ILE A 70 1.84 -3.11 -8.07
C ILE A 70 0.86 -2.31 -7.22
N ILE A 71 0.09 -2.97 -6.35
CA ILE A 71 -0.88 -2.29 -5.47
C ILE A 71 -0.17 -1.27 -4.58
N LEU A 72 0.91 -1.67 -3.88
CA LEU A 72 1.65 -0.76 -3.00
C LEU A 72 2.21 0.45 -3.74
N ARG A 73 2.66 0.25 -4.99
CA ARG A 73 3.19 1.34 -5.83
C ARG A 73 2.10 2.33 -6.23
N TYR A 74 0.93 1.86 -6.64
CA TYR A 74 -0.20 2.76 -6.97
C TYR A 74 -0.72 3.51 -5.74
N VAL A 75 -0.76 2.87 -4.57
CA VAL A 75 -1.08 3.54 -3.30
C VAL A 75 -0.04 4.60 -2.96
N SER A 76 1.25 4.32 -3.16
CA SER A 76 2.33 5.30 -2.95
C SER A 76 2.23 6.49 -3.92
N TYR A 77 1.79 6.26 -5.15
CA TYR A 77 1.51 7.33 -6.12
C TYR A 77 0.30 8.17 -5.74
N ALA A 78 -0.77 7.54 -5.22
CA ALA A 78 -1.93 8.26 -4.71
C ALA A 78 -1.53 9.18 -3.54
N LEU A 79 -0.71 8.67 -2.60
CA LEU A 79 -0.15 9.50 -1.52
C LEU A 79 0.79 10.60 -2.05
N LEU A 80 1.61 10.33 -3.06
CA LEU A 80 2.46 11.39 -3.62
C LEU A 80 1.63 12.51 -4.27
N ALA A 81 0.59 12.14 -5.01
CA ALA A 81 -0.29 13.07 -5.70
C ALA A 81 -1.31 13.77 -4.77
N GLY A 82 -1.63 13.16 -3.63
CA GLY A 82 -2.75 13.57 -2.78
C GLY A 82 -4.12 13.29 -3.43
N ASP A 83 -4.17 12.31 -4.35
CA ASP A 83 -5.35 12.03 -5.17
C ASP A 83 -5.38 10.56 -5.63
N PRO A 84 -6.51 9.85 -5.47
CA PRO A 84 -6.61 8.43 -5.81
C PRO A 84 -6.96 8.15 -7.28
N SER A 85 -7.18 9.15 -8.13
CA SER A 85 -7.71 8.92 -9.50
C SER A 85 -6.88 7.93 -10.32
N VAL A 86 -5.54 8.01 -10.22
CA VAL A 86 -4.64 7.10 -10.94
C VAL A 86 -4.70 5.68 -10.37
N LEU A 87 -4.89 5.53 -9.05
CA LEU A 87 -5.09 4.23 -8.40
C LEU A 87 -6.41 3.62 -8.88
N GLU A 88 -7.50 4.38 -8.85
CA GLU A 88 -8.83 3.93 -9.27
C GLU A 88 -8.85 3.53 -10.74
N ASP A 89 -8.42 4.42 -11.64
CA ASP A 89 -8.54 4.23 -13.08
C ASP A 89 -7.58 3.17 -13.64
N ARG A 90 -6.33 3.10 -13.12
CA ARG A 90 -5.28 2.28 -13.73
C ARG A 90 -4.92 1.02 -12.96
N CYS A 91 -5.31 0.90 -11.69
CA CYS A 91 -5.02 -0.28 -10.87
C CYS A 91 -6.28 -1.04 -10.46
N LEU A 92 -7.33 -0.34 -10.04
CA LEU A 92 -8.51 -0.99 -9.43
C LEU A 92 -9.61 -1.30 -10.46
N ASN A 93 -9.77 -0.46 -11.48
CA ASN A 93 -10.78 -0.67 -12.52
C ASN A 93 -10.55 -2.01 -13.26
N GLY A 94 -11.50 -2.94 -13.12
CA GLY A 94 -11.44 -4.29 -13.70
C GLY A 94 -10.61 -5.31 -12.89
N LEU A 95 -10.01 -4.92 -11.77
CA LEU A 95 -9.16 -5.81 -10.96
C LEU A 95 -9.99 -6.96 -10.35
N LYS A 96 -11.17 -6.64 -9.83
CA LYS A 96 -12.06 -7.62 -9.20
C LYS A 96 -12.51 -8.69 -10.19
N GLU A 97 -12.93 -8.27 -11.38
CA GLU A 97 -13.37 -9.14 -12.46
C GLU A 97 -12.22 -10.04 -12.92
N THR A 98 -11.00 -9.50 -13.02
CA THR A 98 -9.79 -10.24 -13.35
C THR A 98 -9.47 -11.30 -12.29
N TYR A 99 -9.51 -10.94 -11.00
CA TYR A 99 -9.26 -11.87 -9.89
C TYR A 99 -10.31 -12.99 -9.83
N ILE A 100 -11.59 -12.67 -10.06
CA ILE A 100 -12.65 -13.67 -10.16
C ILE A 100 -12.37 -14.64 -11.33
N ALA A 101 -12.05 -14.12 -12.50
CA ALA A 101 -11.79 -14.93 -13.70
C ALA A 101 -10.56 -15.85 -13.54
N LEU A 102 -9.54 -15.40 -12.79
CA LEU A 102 -8.32 -16.17 -12.51
C LEU A 102 -8.44 -17.09 -11.28
N GLY A 103 -9.57 -17.04 -10.55
CA GLY A 103 -9.77 -17.82 -9.32
C GLY A 103 -8.85 -17.40 -8.18
N VAL A 104 -8.48 -16.11 -8.11
CA VAL A 104 -7.70 -15.56 -7.01
C VAL A 104 -8.59 -15.42 -5.77
N PRO A 105 -8.21 -15.96 -4.60
CA PRO A 105 -9.05 -15.96 -3.41
C PRO A 105 -9.12 -14.57 -2.77
N THR A 106 -10.25 -13.87 -2.96
CA THR A 106 -10.47 -12.49 -2.50
C THR A 106 -10.18 -12.29 -1.00
N ASN A 107 -10.58 -13.22 -0.13
CA ASN A 107 -10.35 -13.09 1.32
C ASN A 107 -8.85 -13.05 1.65
N SER A 108 -8.03 -13.84 0.96
CA SER A 108 -6.58 -13.84 1.14
C SER A 108 -5.96 -12.56 0.57
N SER A 109 -6.43 -12.09 -0.58
CA SER A 109 -5.99 -10.80 -1.15
C SER A 109 -6.29 -9.62 -0.22
N VAL A 110 -7.50 -9.58 0.35
CA VAL A 110 -7.90 -8.57 1.36
C VAL A 110 -6.97 -8.63 2.57
N ARG A 111 -6.62 -9.83 3.03
CA ARG A 111 -5.71 -9.97 4.16
C ARG A 111 -4.31 -9.42 3.85
N ALA A 112 -3.73 -9.76 2.69
CA ALA A 112 -2.44 -9.20 2.27
C ALA A 112 -2.47 -7.66 2.21
N VAL A 113 -3.52 -7.08 1.61
CA VAL A 113 -3.72 -5.61 1.55
C VAL A 113 -3.83 -5.01 2.97
N SER A 114 -4.54 -5.66 3.89
CA SER A 114 -4.65 -5.18 5.28
C SER A 114 -3.32 -5.19 6.04
N ILE A 115 -2.44 -6.16 5.78
CA ILE A 115 -1.11 -6.21 6.39
C ILE A 115 -0.23 -5.11 5.80
N MET A 116 -0.26 -4.91 4.47
CA MET A 116 0.45 -3.79 3.82
C MET A 116 0.01 -2.43 4.36
N LYS A 117 -1.31 -2.25 4.58
CA LYS A 117 -1.88 -1.05 5.21
C LYS A 117 -1.30 -0.80 6.60
N ALA A 118 -1.30 -1.81 7.45
CA ALA A 118 -0.75 -1.70 8.80
C ALA A 118 0.74 -1.34 8.78
N ALA A 119 1.52 -1.98 7.91
CA ALA A 119 2.93 -1.69 7.74
C ALA A 119 3.17 -0.26 7.23
N ALA A 120 2.42 0.20 6.23
CA ALA A 120 2.54 1.55 5.69
C ALA A 120 2.23 2.63 6.74
N VAL A 121 1.17 2.45 7.54
CA VAL A 121 0.85 3.34 8.67
C VAL A 121 1.98 3.35 9.71
N ALA A 122 2.56 2.19 10.02
CA ALA A 122 3.69 2.09 10.96
C ALA A 122 4.96 2.79 10.44
N PHE A 123 5.23 2.71 9.13
CA PHE A 123 6.36 3.40 8.51
C PHE A 123 6.18 4.92 8.46
N ILE A 124 4.99 5.43 8.10
CA ILE A 124 4.71 6.88 8.11
C ILE A 124 4.78 7.45 9.52
N SER A 125 4.23 6.74 10.51
CA SER A 125 4.27 7.15 11.92
C SER A 125 5.62 6.88 12.60
N ASN A 126 6.59 6.31 11.89
CA ASN A 126 7.92 5.94 12.39
C ASN A 126 7.88 5.02 13.64
N THR A 127 6.85 4.17 13.71
CA THR A 127 6.63 3.18 14.79
C THR A 127 6.98 1.75 14.39
N ALA A 128 7.43 1.54 13.15
CA ALA A 128 7.93 0.25 12.69
C ALA A 128 9.08 -0.25 13.57
N SER A 129 9.03 -1.52 13.97
CA SER A 129 9.90 -2.09 15.02
C SER A 129 11.36 -2.27 14.59
N GLN A 130 11.60 -2.64 13.33
CA GLN A 130 12.94 -3.02 12.86
C GLN A 130 13.68 -1.91 12.11
N ARG A 131 12.96 -0.92 11.56
CA ARG A 131 13.57 0.15 10.78
C ARG A 131 12.87 1.46 11.04
N LYS A 132 13.64 2.41 11.56
CA LYS A 132 13.22 3.81 11.68
C LYS A 132 13.85 4.62 10.57
N MET A 133 13.22 5.74 10.26
CA MET A 133 13.75 6.70 9.30
C MET A 133 13.94 8.05 9.98
N ASP A 134 14.99 8.74 9.56
CA ASP A 134 15.19 10.14 9.91
C ASP A 134 14.16 10.96 9.12
N THR A 135 13.12 11.42 9.83
CA THR A 135 12.03 12.19 9.23
C THR A 135 11.98 13.59 9.82
N THR A 136 11.38 14.51 9.08
CA THR A 136 11.09 15.85 9.59
C THR A 136 10.22 15.73 10.86
N SER A 137 10.67 16.32 11.97
CA SER A 137 9.94 16.30 13.24
C SER A 137 8.54 16.90 13.08
N GLY A 138 7.52 16.19 13.55
CA GLY A 138 6.15 16.69 13.58
C GLY A 138 5.11 15.57 13.56
N ASP A 139 3.84 15.97 13.60
CA ASP A 139 2.72 15.05 13.45
C ASP A 139 2.51 14.66 11.98
N CYS A 140 2.41 13.35 11.71
CA CYS A 140 2.12 12.73 10.42
C CYS A 140 0.81 11.91 10.46
N SER A 141 -0.05 12.13 11.47
CA SER A 141 -1.33 11.44 11.64
C SER A 141 -2.27 11.63 10.45
N ALA A 142 -2.30 12.82 9.86
CA ALA A 142 -3.08 13.13 8.67
C ALA A 142 -2.64 12.26 7.47
N LEU A 143 -1.33 12.23 7.16
CA LEU A 143 -0.77 11.40 6.08
C LEU A 143 -0.96 9.90 6.34
N SER A 144 -0.87 9.48 7.60
CA SER A 144 -1.14 8.09 7.99
C SER A 144 -2.61 7.71 7.77
N SER A 145 -3.53 8.63 8.03
CA SER A 145 -4.97 8.43 7.80
C SER A 145 -5.29 8.47 6.31
N GLU A 146 -4.64 9.35 5.56
CA GLU A 146 -4.79 9.47 4.11
C GLU A 146 -4.34 8.18 3.41
N ILE A 147 -3.13 7.67 3.67
CA ILE A 147 -2.71 6.41 3.05
C ILE A 147 -3.62 5.24 3.45
N ALA A 148 -4.09 5.21 4.70
CA ALA A 148 -4.99 4.19 5.17
C ALA A 148 -6.34 4.23 4.42
N SER A 149 -6.75 5.38 3.89
CA SER A 149 -7.95 5.50 3.07
C SER A 149 -7.77 5.01 1.62
N TYR A 150 -6.53 5.00 1.12
CA TYR A 150 -6.19 4.44 -0.20
C TYR A 150 -6.06 2.91 -0.21
N PHE A 151 -5.97 2.28 0.96
CA PHE A 151 -5.98 0.83 1.17
C PHE A 151 -7.36 0.30 1.61
#